data_AF-A0A4Y2VX21-F1
#
_entry.id   AF-A0A4Y2VX21-F1
#
_cell.length_a   1.000
_cell.length_b   1.000
_cell.length_c   1.000
_cell.angle_alpha   90.00
_cell.angle_beta   90.00
_cell.angle_gamma   90.00
#
_symmetry.space_group_name_H-M   'P 1'
#
loop_
_entity.id
_entity.type
_entity.pdbx_description
1 polymer ?
#
loop_
_entity_poly.entity_id
_entity_poly.type
_entity_poly.pdbx_seq_one_letter_code
_entity_poly.pdbx_strand_id
1 'polypeptide(L)'
;MLFNVDKAEEQLKDEDDLRKSSTLHDDSMLTTCQLDRKEVSRIRALSKCSSTGQTATFLTFGRELCTDDEVQNDLRSVILKDSFVPEITPYLKRFSKFMAEAKEVAEIQHDLRKECGDRKRRRAPNYFPGDPVFVTTHHLSNAAKRRTTKFMPKRDGPYIILHFLCNRQTRQSK
;
A
#
# COMPACT_ATOMS: atom_id res chain seq x y z
N MET A 1 63.13 54.04 7.11
CA MET A 1 63.43 53.35 8.38
C MET A 1 62.23 52.48 8.72
N LEU A 2 62.49 51.22 9.06
CA LEU A 2 61.58 50.20 9.61
C LEU A 2 60.89 50.75 10.89
N PHE A 3 59.69 50.33 11.30
CA PHE A 3 59.34 48.99 11.80
C PHE A 3 57.82 48.71 11.71
N ASN A 4 57.49 47.44 11.47
CA ASN A 4 56.19 46.82 11.73
C ASN A 4 56.00 46.59 13.24
N VAL A 5 54.74 46.62 13.72
CA VAL A 5 54.28 45.78 14.83
C VAL A 5 52.89 45.25 14.50
N ASP A 6 52.76 43.94 14.68
CA ASP A 6 51.68 43.05 14.31
C ASP A 6 50.42 43.16 15.21
N LYS A 7 49.26 42.91 14.58
CA LYS A 7 48.24 41.89 14.95
C LYS A 7 47.85 41.74 16.44
N ALA A 8 46.59 42.08 16.77
CA ALA A 8 45.67 41.26 17.57
C ALA A 8 44.26 41.90 17.66
N GLU A 9 43.24 41.04 17.76
CA GLU A 9 41.82 41.29 18.09
C GLU A 9 40.93 41.77 16.91
N GLU A 10 40.38 40.99 15.96
CA GLU A 10 39.73 39.67 15.96
C GLU A 10 39.18 39.23 17.32
N GLN A 11 37.89 39.48 17.59
CA GLN A 11 36.96 38.73 18.44
C GLN A 11 35.83 39.65 18.96
N LEU A 12 34.85 40.04 18.12
CA LEU A 12 33.50 40.39 18.62
C LEU A 12 32.41 40.59 17.54
N LYS A 13 32.38 39.82 16.44
CA LYS A 13 31.27 39.96 15.45
C LYS A 13 30.71 38.66 14.86
N ASP A 14 31.06 37.50 15.40
CA ASP A 14 30.61 36.21 14.84
C ASP A 14 29.54 35.48 15.68
N GLU A 15 28.96 36.12 16.70
CA GLU A 15 27.97 35.47 17.60
C GLU A 15 26.53 35.99 17.47
N ASP A 16 26.21 36.81 16.47
CA ASP A 16 24.83 37.31 16.26
C ASP A 16 24.15 36.76 14.99
N ASP A 17 24.88 36.10 14.09
CA ASP A 17 24.31 35.49 12.88
C ASP A 17 23.92 34.01 13.06
N LEU A 18 24.32 33.37 14.17
CA LEU A 18 23.89 31.99 14.50
C LEU A 18 22.57 31.90 15.27
N ARG A 19 21.90 33.03 15.56
CA ARG A 19 20.63 33.06 16.32
C ARG A 19 19.40 33.44 15.50
N LYS A 20 19.55 33.58 14.17
CA LYS A 20 18.43 33.72 13.22
C LYS A 20 18.21 32.48 12.35
N SER A 21 19.00 31.44 12.52
CA SER A 21 18.80 30.14 11.88
C SER A 21 17.92 29.17 12.69
N SER A 22 17.48 29.56 13.90
CA SER A 22 16.79 28.66 14.84
C SER A 22 15.29 28.89 15.00
N THR A 23 14.64 29.74 14.20
CA THR A 23 13.20 30.03 14.37
C THR A 23 12.40 30.20 13.08
N LEU A 24 12.70 29.45 12.02
CA LEU A 24 11.76 29.31 10.91
C LEU A 24 11.64 27.85 10.44
N HIS A 25 10.43 27.34 10.69
CA HIS A 25 9.83 26.09 10.19
C HIS A 25 9.97 24.81 11.02
N ASP A 26 9.61 24.90 12.30
CA ASP A 26 8.89 23.83 13.01
C ASP A 26 7.40 23.78 12.60
N ASP A 27 7.09 23.87 11.29
CA ASP A 27 5.72 23.77 10.75
C ASP A 27 5.49 22.49 9.92
N SER A 28 6.30 21.44 10.13
CA SER A 28 5.99 20.11 9.56
C SER A 28 4.95 19.32 10.37
N MET A 29 4.40 19.91 11.44
CA MET A 29 3.31 19.36 12.25
C MET A 29 1.93 19.85 11.78
N LEU A 30 1.74 20.06 10.46
CA LEU A 30 0.42 20.31 9.87
C LEU A 30 -0.02 19.13 8.99
N THR A 31 -0.89 18.31 9.60
CA THR A 31 -2.01 17.60 8.95
C THR A 31 -1.70 16.56 7.86
N THR A 32 -1.21 15.38 8.24
CA THR A 32 -1.19 14.22 7.34
C THR A 32 -2.56 13.52 7.27
N CYS A 33 -3.60 14.24 6.83
CA CYS A 33 -4.90 13.64 6.49
C CYS A 33 -5.49 14.15 5.16
N GLN A 34 -4.82 15.06 4.44
CA GLN A 34 -5.34 15.66 3.21
C GLN A 34 -4.45 15.41 1.99
N LEU A 35 -3.94 14.19 1.82
CA LEU A 35 -3.51 13.79 0.47
C LEU A 35 -4.77 13.46 -0.33
N ASP A 36 -4.91 14.09 -1.49
CA ASP A 36 -6.03 13.84 -2.38
C ASP A 36 -6.09 12.34 -2.73
N ARG A 37 -7.30 11.78 -2.84
CA ARG A 37 -7.48 10.36 -3.22
C ARG A 37 -6.72 10.01 -4.51
N LYS A 38 -6.63 10.97 -5.43
CA LYS A 38 -5.88 10.83 -6.69
C LYS A 38 -4.39 10.69 -6.43
N GLU A 39 -3.84 11.52 -5.56
CA GLU A 39 -2.41 11.51 -5.21
C GLU A 39 -2.04 10.23 -4.46
N VAL A 40 -2.85 9.81 -3.48
CA VAL A 40 -2.65 8.53 -2.77
C VAL A 40 -2.72 7.35 -3.74
N SER A 41 -3.66 7.36 -4.69
CA SER A 41 -3.73 6.31 -5.71
C SER A 41 -2.51 6.28 -6.62
N ARG A 42 -1.98 7.46 -7.00
CA ARG A 42 -0.79 7.62 -7.83
C ARG A 42 0.45 7.11 -7.10
N ILE A 43 0.66 7.53 -5.85
CA ILE A 43 1.78 7.09 -5.01
C ILE A 43 1.74 5.56 -4.84
N ARG A 44 0.57 5.00 -4.52
CA ARG A 44 0.42 3.54 -4.38
C ARG A 44 0.73 2.83 -5.69
N ALA A 45 0.28 3.37 -6.82
CA ALA A 45 0.51 2.78 -8.13
C ALA A 45 2.00 2.75 -8.48
N LEU A 46 2.76 3.78 -8.10
CA LEU A 46 4.21 3.94 -8.33
C LEU A 46 5.11 3.30 -7.25
N SER A 47 4.52 2.85 -6.15
CA SER A 47 5.25 2.16 -5.09
C SER A 47 5.51 0.69 -5.43
N LYS A 48 6.72 0.20 -5.10
CA LYS A 48 7.08 -1.21 -5.29
C LYS A 48 6.39 -2.09 -4.25
N CYS A 49 5.84 -3.20 -4.69
CA CYS A 49 5.26 -4.20 -3.81
C CYS A 49 6.36 -5.06 -3.18
N SER A 50 6.30 -5.29 -1.86
CA SER A 50 7.26 -6.16 -1.17
C SER A 50 7.26 -7.62 -1.66
N SER A 51 6.14 -8.13 -2.20
CA SER A 51 6.07 -9.52 -2.68
C SER A 51 6.67 -9.71 -4.06
N THR A 52 6.30 -8.87 -5.02
CA THR A 52 6.75 -9.02 -6.41
C THR A 52 7.98 -8.16 -6.73
N GLY A 53 8.36 -7.23 -5.85
CA GLY A 53 9.44 -6.26 -6.07
C GLY A 53 9.11 -5.20 -7.11
N GLN A 54 7.93 -5.27 -7.73
CA GLN A 54 7.53 -4.41 -8.83
C GLN A 54 6.40 -3.47 -8.46
N THR A 55 6.31 -2.44 -9.27
CA THR A 55 5.33 -1.39 -9.23
C THR A 55 4.03 -1.83 -9.92
N ALA A 56 2.87 -1.36 -9.46
CA ALA A 56 1.59 -1.75 -10.05
C ALA A 56 1.44 -1.21 -11.48
N THR A 57 2.01 -0.05 -11.77
CA THR A 57 2.09 0.53 -13.13
C THR A 57 2.88 -0.37 -14.07
N PHE A 58 4.05 -0.84 -13.66
CA PHE A 58 4.87 -1.76 -14.44
C PHE A 58 4.14 -3.07 -14.77
N LEU A 59 3.42 -3.64 -13.80
CA LEU A 59 2.64 -4.87 -14.04
C LEU A 59 1.46 -4.65 -15.00
N THR A 60 0.90 -3.44 -15.06
CA THR A 60 -0.27 -3.12 -15.88
C THR A 60 0.11 -2.70 -17.30
N PHE A 61 1.14 -1.87 -17.44
CA PHE A 61 1.52 -1.22 -18.70
C PHE A 61 2.84 -1.73 -19.27
N GLY A 62 3.57 -2.58 -18.53
CA GLY A 62 4.94 -2.99 -18.86
C GLY A 62 6.00 -1.92 -18.57
N ARG A 63 5.61 -0.73 -18.14
CA ARG A 63 6.52 0.39 -17.92
C ARG A 63 6.12 1.20 -16.72
N GLU A 64 7.08 1.94 -16.18
CA GLU A 64 6.81 2.92 -15.15
C GLU A 64 6.16 4.16 -15.76
N LEU A 65 5.17 4.70 -15.05
CA LEU A 65 4.55 5.96 -15.44
C LEU A 65 5.45 7.10 -14.95
N CYS A 66 5.78 8.03 -15.83
CA CYS A 66 6.54 9.20 -15.46
C CYS A 66 5.71 10.10 -14.54
N THR A 67 6.37 10.67 -13.53
CA THR A 67 5.81 11.76 -12.74
C THR A 67 5.92 13.07 -13.53
N ASP A 68 5.06 14.03 -13.19
CA ASP A 68 5.06 15.34 -13.83
C ASP A 68 6.45 16.01 -13.77
N ASP A 69 7.23 15.76 -12.71
CA ASP A 69 8.61 16.23 -12.54
C ASP A 69 9.61 15.60 -13.53
N GLU A 70 9.47 14.31 -13.84
CA GLU A 70 10.37 13.62 -14.80
C GLU A 70 10.14 14.11 -16.23
N VAL A 71 8.87 14.38 -16.58
CA VAL A 71 8.50 14.88 -17.91
C VAL A 71 9.03 16.29 -18.13
N GLN A 72 9.01 17.15 -17.11
CA GLN A 72 9.51 18.53 -17.22
C GLN A 72 11.04 18.60 -17.25
N ASN A 73 11.72 17.72 -16.52
CA ASN A 73 13.18 17.77 -16.39
C ASN A 73 13.94 17.11 -17.55
N ASP A 74 13.39 16.08 -18.22
CA ASP A 74 14.10 15.43 -19.33
C ASP A 74 13.19 14.73 -20.36
N LEU A 75 12.60 15.53 -21.26
CA LEU A 75 11.84 15.05 -22.43
C LEU A 75 12.67 14.14 -23.36
N ARG A 76 14.01 14.30 -23.42
CA ARG A 76 14.86 13.49 -24.30
C ARG A 76 14.96 12.06 -23.80
N SER A 77 15.08 11.87 -22.49
CA SER A 77 15.07 10.53 -21.89
C SER A 77 13.74 9.80 -22.13
N VAL A 78 12.62 10.52 -22.14
CA VAL A 78 11.30 9.95 -22.42
C VAL A 78 11.21 9.46 -23.87
N ILE A 79 11.62 10.30 -24.83
CA ILE A 79 11.58 9.95 -26.27
C ILE A 79 12.52 8.79 -26.60
N LEU A 80 13.72 8.77 -26.00
CA LEU A 80 14.70 7.70 -26.23
C LEU A 80 14.29 6.36 -25.57
N LYS A 81 13.58 6.38 -24.44
CA LYS A 81 13.06 5.16 -23.79
C LYS A 81 11.87 4.55 -24.56
N ASP A 82 11.02 5.38 -25.16
CA ASP A 82 9.73 4.94 -25.72
C ASP A 82 9.77 4.57 -27.22
N SER A 83 10.84 4.86 -27.97
CA SER A 83 10.80 4.87 -29.45
C SER A 83 11.79 3.93 -30.17
N PHE A 84 11.91 2.66 -29.77
CA PHE A 84 12.67 1.65 -30.54
C PHE A 84 11.80 0.48 -31.01
N VAL A 85 11.21 0.64 -32.19
CA VAL A 85 10.41 -0.40 -32.90
C VAL A 85 11.14 -1.74 -33.09
N PRO A 86 12.46 -1.82 -33.40
CA PRO A 86 13.12 -3.12 -33.55
C PRO A 86 13.29 -3.90 -32.23
N GLU A 87 13.11 -3.26 -31.07
CA GLU A 87 13.31 -3.88 -29.75
C GLU A 87 12.01 -4.34 -29.07
N ILE A 88 10.86 -4.03 -29.65
CA ILE A 88 9.54 -4.35 -29.07
C ILE A 88 9.36 -5.86 -28.92
N THR A 89 9.66 -6.64 -29.96
CA THR A 89 9.47 -8.10 -29.98
C THR A 89 10.29 -8.82 -28.90
N PRO A 90 11.62 -8.61 -28.76
CA PRO A 90 12.38 -9.25 -27.69
C PRO A 90 11.99 -8.73 -26.30
N TYR A 91 11.59 -7.46 -26.17
CA TYR A 91 11.08 -6.91 -24.92
C TYR A 91 9.79 -7.60 -24.47
N LEU A 92 8.80 -7.76 -25.36
CA LEU A 92 7.55 -8.46 -25.03
C LEU A 92 7.77 -9.91 -24.62
N LYS A 93 8.74 -10.60 -25.23
CA LYS A 93 9.13 -11.97 -24.83
C LYS A 93 9.77 -12.03 -23.44
N ARG A 94 10.53 -11.00 -23.04
CA ARG A 94 11.04 -10.89 -21.67
C ARG A 94 9.92 -10.54 -20.69
N PHE A 95 9.03 -9.63 -21.09
CA PHE A 95 7.91 -9.19 -20.28
C PHE A 95 6.91 -10.32 -20.00
N SER A 96 6.61 -11.18 -20.99
CA SER A 96 5.72 -12.32 -20.78
C SER A 96 6.27 -13.34 -19.77
N LYS A 97 7.58 -13.62 -19.84
CA LYS A 97 8.26 -14.44 -18.83
C LYS A 97 8.20 -13.79 -17.46
N PHE A 98 8.51 -12.50 -17.41
CA PHE A 98 8.48 -11.72 -16.18
C PHE A 98 7.08 -11.71 -15.53
N MET A 99 6.01 -11.57 -16.33
CA MET A 99 4.63 -11.66 -15.83
C MET A 99 4.31 -13.04 -15.25
N ALA A 100 4.79 -14.11 -15.88
CA ALA A 100 4.61 -15.46 -15.37
C ALA A 100 5.30 -15.65 -14.01
N GLU A 101 6.55 -15.19 -13.89
CA GLU A 101 7.31 -15.22 -12.63
C GLU A 101 6.65 -14.36 -11.55
N ALA A 102 6.22 -13.14 -11.88
CA ALA A 102 5.55 -12.23 -10.94
C ALA A 102 4.24 -12.83 -10.41
N LYS A 103 3.50 -13.55 -11.26
CA LYS A 103 2.28 -14.26 -10.87
C LYS A 103 2.59 -15.42 -9.91
N GLU A 104 3.58 -16.24 -10.23
CA GLU A 104 4.00 -17.35 -9.38
C GLU A 104 4.44 -16.86 -7.98
N VAL A 105 5.27 -15.82 -7.92
CA VAL A 105 5.70 -15.21 -6.66
C VAL A 105 4.52 -14.65 -5.87
N ALA A 106 3.54 -14.03 -6.54
CA ALA A 106 2.34 -13.51 -5.90
C ALA A 106 1.48 -14.64 -5.30
N GLU A 107 1.34 -15.76 -6.01
CA GLU A 107 0.62 -16.95 -5.55
C GLU A 107 1.31 -17.58 -4.33
N ILE A 108 2.62 -17.83 -4.41
CA ILE A 108 3.41 -18.37 -3.30
C ILE A 108 3.29 -17.48 -2.07
N GLN A 109 3.49 -16.17 -2.23
CA GLN A 109 3.45 -15.25 -1.09
C GLN A 109 2.03 -15.10 -0.53
N HIS A 110 1.00 -15.21 -1.37
CA HIS A 110 -0.38 -15.27 -0.92
C HIS A 110 -0.61 -16.53 -0.07
N ASP A 111 -0.19 -17.70 -0.56
CA ASP A 111 -0.36 -18.97 0.14
C ASP A 111 0.40 -19.00 1.48
N LEU A 112 1.62 -18.46 1.55
CA LEU A 112 2.36 -18.31 2.81
C LEU A 112 1.62 -17.43 3.82
N ARG A 113 1.06 -16.31 3.38
CA ARG A 113 0.24 -15.43 4.26
C ARG A 113 -1.05 -16.13 4.70
N LYS A 114 -1.65 -16.90 3.81
CA LYS A 114 -2.85 -17.70 4.08
C LYS A 114 -2.57 -18.78 5.11
N GLU A 115 -1.51 -19.56 4.93
CA GLU A 115 -1.07 -20.60 5.85
C GLU A 115 -0.74 -20.02 7.24
N CYS A 116 0.04 -18.93 7.29
CA CYS A 116 0.35 -18.24 8.55
C CYS A 116 -0.93 -17.75 9.26
N GLY A 117 -1.87 -17.20 8.50
CA GLY A 117 -3.16 -16.77 9.01
C GLY A 117 -4.01 -17.94 9.51
N ASP A 118 -4.05 -19.05 8.78
CA ASP A 118 -4.87 -20.22 9.09
C ASP A 118 -4.29 -21.02 10.26
N ARG A 119 -2.96 -21.09 10.41
CA ARG A 119 -2.30 -21.67 11.60
C ARG A 119 -2.69 -20.96 12.90
N LYS A 120 -2.91 -19.64 12.86
CA LYS A 120 -3.31 -18.83 14.03
C LYS A 120 -4.82 -18.86 14.29
N ARG A 121 -5.63 -19.33 13.34
CA ARG A 121 -7.09 -19.34 13.46
C ARG A 121 -7.56 -20.57 14.24
N ARG A 122 -8.60 -20.39 15.06
CA ARG A 122 -9.35 -21.53 15.60
C ARG A 122 -10.05 -22.25 14.45
N ARG A 123 -10.00 -23.58 14.44
CA ARG A 123 -10.73 -24.38 13.45
C ARG A 123 -12.22 -24.08 13.56
N ALA A 124 -12.84 -23.84 12.42
CA ALA A 124 -14.29 -23.65 12.36
C ALA A 124 -15.00 -24.97 12.73
N PRO A 125 -16.19 -24.92 13.35
CA PRO A 125 -17.00 -26.11 13.54
C PRO A 125 -17.35 -26.72 12.18
N ASN A 126 -17.34 -28.05 12.10
CA ASN A 126 -17.85 -28.74 10.94
C ASN A 126 -19.37 -28.77 11.03
N TYR A 127 -20.02 -28.11 10.07
CA TYR A 127 -21.46 -28.10 9.94
C TYR A 127 -21.89 -29.07 8.84
N PHE A 128 -23.05 -29.70 9.02
CA PHE A 128 -23.70 -30.58 8.06
C PHE A 128 -25.12 -30.08 7.72
N PRO A 129 -25.68 -30.46 6.56
CA PRO A 129 -27.08 -30.18 6.27
C PRO A 129 -27.98 -30.86 7.32
N GLY A 130 -28.98 -30.15 7.81
CA GLY A 130 -29.82 -30.57 8.93
C GLY A 130 -29.45 -29.97 10.28
N ASP A 131 -28.23 -29.42 10.43
CA ASP A 131 -27.81 -28.81 11.69
C ASP A 131 -28.53 -27.47 11.95
N PRO A 132 -28.99 -27.21 13.20
CA PRO A 132 -29.50 -25.91 13.59
C PRO A 132 -28.35 -24.94 13.88
N VAL A 133 -28.35 -23.79 13.20
CA VAL A 133 -27.33 -22.76 13.32
C VAL A 133 -27.94 -21.39 13.56
N PHE A 134 -27.28 -20.61 14.43
CA PHE A 134 -27.60 -19.20 14.62
C PHE A 134 -26.85 -18.34 13.61
N VAL A 135 -27.54 -17.42 12.95
CA VAL A 135 -26.94 -16.52 11.95
C VAL A 135 -26.58 -15.20 12.61
N THR A 136 -25.35 -14.72 12.38
CA THR A 136 -24.94 -13.39 12.85
C THR A 136 -25.63 -12.31 12.04
N THR A 137 -26.49 -11.53 12.68
CA THR A 137 -27.23 -10.43 12.06
C THR A 137 -26.56 -9.09 12.38
N HIS A 138 -26.34 -8.28 11.34
CA HIS A 138 -25.92 -6.89 11.52
C HIS A 138 -27.15 -5.99 11.46
N HIS A 139 -27.62 -5.56 12.63
CA HIS A 139 -28.74 -4.61 12.71
C HIS A 139 -28.25 -3.19 12.41
N LEU A 140 -29.07 -2.39 11.74
CA LEU A 140 -28.82 -0.96 11.54
C LEU A 140 -29.54 -0.17 12.64
N SER A 141 -28.87 0.82 13.24
CA SER A 141 -29.53 1.73 14.18
C SER A 141 -30.41 2.69 13.43
N ASN A 142 -31.59 2.96 13.97
CA ASN A 142 -32.52 3.94 13.43
C ASN A 142 -33.09 4.77 14.59
N ALA A 143 -32.65 6.02 14.68
CA ALA A 143 -33.06 6.95 15.73
C ALA A 143 -34.56 7.29 15.65
N ALA A 144 -35.11 7.46 14.44
CA ALA A 144 -36.53 7.74 14.23
C ALA A 144 -37.42 6.59 14.74
N LYS A 145 -36.95 5.34 14.57
CA LYS A 145 -37.61 4.14 15.11
C LYS A 145 -37.22 3.81 16.56
N ARG A 146 -36.43 4.68 17.21
CA ARG A 146 -35.84 4.47 18.55
C ARG A 146 -35.13 3.11 18.70
N ARG A 147 -34.62 2.55 17.60
CA ARG A 147 -33.90 1.27 17.60
C ARG A 147 -32.41 1.53 17.59
N THR A 148 -31.72 1.07 18.62
CA THR A 148 -30.25 1.11 18.66
C THR A 148 -29.69 -0.30 18.57
N THR A 149 -28.64 -0.49 17.78
CA THR A 149 -27.97 -1.79 17.58
C THR A 149 -27.43 -2.40 18.87
N LYS A 150 -27.09 -1.55 19.84
CA LYS A 150 -26.59 -1.96 21.16
C LYS A 150 -27.55 -2.89 21.90
N PHE A 151 -28.86 -2.73 21.69
CA PHE A 151 -29.92 -3.52 22.34
C PHE A 151 -30.52 -4.59 21.41
N MET A 152 -29.98 -4.77 20.20
CA MET A 152 -30.43 -5.83 19.31
C MET A 152 -29.60 -7.09 19.51
N PRO A 153 -30.21 -8.29 19.43
CA PRO A 153 -29.48 -9.53 19.53
C PRO A 153 -28.45 -9.63 18.40
N LYS A 154 -27.26 -10.15 18.68
CA LYS A 154 -26.20 -10.29 17.65
C LYS A 154 -26.41 -11.51 16.75
N ARG A 155 -27.30 -12.41 17.16
CA ARG A 155 -27.59 -13.66 16.48
C ARG A 155 -29.09 -13.83 16.39
N ASP A 156 -29.53 -14.19 15.21
CA ASP A 156 -30.91 -14.55 14.91
C ASP A 156 -31.05 -16.08 14.87
N GLY A 157 -32.28 -16.55 15.07
CA GLY A 157 -32.70 -17.87 15.55
C GLY A 157 -32.10 -19.12 14.90
N PRO A 158 -32.57 -20.32 15.29
CA PRO A 158 -32.05 -21.56 14.73
C PRO A 158 -32.56 -21.76 13.30
N TYR A 159 -31.67 -21.57 12.33
CA TYR A 159 -31.89 -21.91 10.93
C TYR A 159 -31.34 -23.30 10.65
N ILE A 160 -31.98 -24.05 9.76
CA ILE A 160 -31.51 -25.37 9.33
C ILE A 160 -30.69 -25.22 8.06
N ILE A 161 -29.49 -25.81 8.03
CA ILE A 161 -28.67 -25.85 6.82
C ILE A 161 -29.31 -26.80 5.82
N LEU A 162 -29.67 -26.31 4.62
CA LEU A 162 -30.30 -27.13 3.58
C LEU A 162 -29.27 -27.76 2.63
N HIS A 163 -28.34 -26.96 2.12
CA HIS A 163 -27.32 -27.42 1.19
C HIS A 163 -26.10 -26.48 1.22
N PHE A 164 -24.91 -27.02 0.92
CA PHE A 164 -23.70 -26.22 0.78
C PHE A 164 -23.51 -25.77 -0.66
N LEU A 165 -23.27 -24.47 -0.86
CA LEU A 165 -22.97 -23.91 -2.18
C LEU A 165 -21.50 -24.14 -2.60
N CYS A 166 -20.58 -24.24 -1.65
CA CYS A 166 -19.17 -24.54 -1.88
C CYS A 166 -18.58 -25.09 -0.58
N ASN A 167 -18.05 -26.31 -0.61
CA ASN A 167 -17.50 -26.93 0.59
C ASN A 167 -16.10 -26.36 0.87
N ARG A 168 -16.02 -25.29 1.67
CA ARG A 168 -14.73 -24.75 2.16
C ARG A 168 -14.07 -25.62 3.24
N GLN A 169 -14.75 -26.65 3.75
CA GLN A 169 -14.24 -27.48 4.84
C GLN A 169 -13.16 -28.49 4.37
N THR A 170 -13.10 -28.83 3.08
CA THR A 170 -12.20 -29.89 2.55
C THR A 170 -10.76 -29.44 2.25
N ARG A 171 -10.42 -28.15 2.37
CA ARG A 171 -9.03 -27.69 2.21
C ARG A 171 -8.12 -27.96 3.42
N GLN A 172 -8.67 -28.53 4.51
CA GLN A 172 -7.96 -28.74 5.78
C GLN A 172 -7.45 -30.20 5.97
N SER A 173 -7.62 -31.08 4.97
CA SER A 173 -7.18 -32.48 5.02
C SER A 173 -6.27 -32.83 3.84
N LYS A 174 -5.03 -32.33 3.88
CA LYS A 174 -3.87 -32.96 3.24
C LYS A 174 -2.69 -32.80 4.17
#